data_AF-A0A9E7B5X9-F1
#
_entry.id   AF-A0A9E7B5X9-F1
#
_cell.length_a   1.000
_cell.length_b   1.000
_cell.length_c   1.000
_cell.angle_alpha   90.00
_cell.angle_beta   90.00
_cell.angle_gamma   90.00
#
_symmetry.space_group_name_H-M   'P 1'
#
loop_
_entity.id
_entity.type
_entity.pdbx_description
1 polymer ?
#
loop_
_entity_poly.entity_id
_entity_poly.type
_entity_poly.pdbx_seq_one_letter_code
_entity_poly.pdbx_strand_id
1 'polypeptide(L)'
;MESIRELYRIGHGPSSSHTMGPRKASERFLNKNKQASRFEVILYGSLAATGLGHLTDMAIKDIFKDFHCKIIWEPKIFLPKHPNALKFTAFNIEDTILDEWTAYSVGGGTIVDDDTETETIQIYPHKNLHEIMNWCNQNGKQYWEYAEEFEGSDIWNFLEEVWEVMQDSIRRGLSRDGVLPGILKLPRKAQSFYLKGKNYATPFKRRSQLFSYALAVSEENASGGKIVAAPTCGACGVLPAVLEHSRKVYKSDKTAILRALATAGLIGNLIKRNASISG
;
A
#
# COMPACT_ATOMS: atom_id res chain seq x y z
N MET A 1 -14.58 -12.37 6.38
CA MET A 1 -13.70 -11.21 6.07
C MET A 1 -12.59 -11.67 5.14
N GLU A 2 -12.01 -10.75 4.38
CA GLU A 2 -10.91 -11.04 3.43
C GLU A 2 -9.64 -11.45 4.16
N SER A 3 -8.61 -11.93 3.47
CA SER A 3 -7.30 -12.14 4.09
C SER A 3 -6.69 -10.83 4.60
N ILE A 4 -5.94 -10.86 5.71
CA ILE A 4 -5.12 -9.72 6.18
C ILE A 4 -3.99 -9.40 5.18
N ARG A 5 -3.69 -10.29 4.23
CA ARG A 5 -2.82 -10.01 3.08
C ARG A 5 -3.39 -8.91 2.19
N GLU A 6 -4.72 -8.78 2.14
CA GLU A 6 -5.37 -7.68 1.42
C GLU A 6 -5.30 -6.36 2.19
N LEU A 7 -5.04 -6.40 3.50
CA LEU A 7 -4.82 -5.23 4.33
C LEU A 7 -3.37 -4.72 4.22
N TYR A 8 -2.41 -5.64 4.25
CA TYR A 8 -0.98 -5.35 4.16
C TYR A 8 -0.47 -5.46 2.74
N ARG A 9 -0.35 -4.33 2.05
CA ARG A 9 0.10 -4.32 0.64
C ARG A 9 1.48 -3.72 0.51
N ILE A 10 2.44 -4.56 0.12
CA ILE A 10 3.81 -4.15 -0.19
C ILE A 10 3.82 -3.51 -1.58
N GLY A 11 4.44 -2.34 -1.70
CA GLY A 11 4.67 -1.67 -2.98
C GLY A 11 5.14 -0.25 -2.80
N HIS A 12 4.85 0.64 -3.76
CA HIS A 12 5.41 1.98 -3.79
C HIS A 12 4.36 3.04 -3.45
N GLY A 13 4.75 4.01 -2.64
CA GLY A 13 3.95 5.22 -2.39
C GLY A 13 3.88 6.13 -3.62
N PRO A 14 3.21 7.29 -3.53
CA PRO A 14 2.50 7.81 -2.36
C PRO A 14 1.07 7.29 -2.17
N SER A 15 0.50 6.60 -3.16
CA SER A 15 -0.93 6.27 -3.17
C SER A 15 -1.22 4.84 -3.60
N SER A 16 -2.06 4.15 -2.83
CA SER A 16 -2.48 2.81 -3.21
C SER A 16 -3.37 2.83 -4.45
N SER A 17 -4.28 3.80 -4.57
CA SER A 17 -5.19 3.92 -5.71
C SER A 17 -4.56 4.60 -6.93
N HIS A 18 -3.64 5.55 -6.74
CA HIS A 18 -3.08 6.33 -7.84
C HIS A 18 -1.65 5.92 -8.22
N THR A 19 -0.97 5.10 -7.41
CA THR A 19 0.37 4.60 -7.73
C THR A 19 0.38 3.08 -7.87
N MET A 20 0.02 2.35 -6.81
CA MET A 20 0.11 0.88 -6.81
C MET A 20 -0.86 0.24 -7.81
N GLY A 21 -2.11 0.72 -7.85
CA GLY A 21 -3.13 0.25 -8.79
C GLY A 21 -2.68 0.41 -10.26
N PRO A 22 -2.40 1.64 -10.73
CA PRO A 22 -1.92 1.88 -12.09
C PRO A 22 -0.66 1.10 -12.46
N ARG A 23 0.29 0.96 -11.52
CA ARG A 23 1.48 0.11 -11.74
C ARG A 23 1.10 -1.35 -11.98
N LYS A 24 0.26 -1.94 -11.12
CA LYS A 24 -0.22 -3.32 -11.24
C LYS A 24 -1.01 -3.54 -12.54
N ALA A 25 -1.85 -2.57 -12.92
CA ALA A 25 -2.58 -2.62 -14.18
C ALA A 25 -1.61 -2.58 -15.39
N SER A 26 -0.60 -1.70 -15.34
CA SER A 26 0.44 -1.61 -16.38
C SER A 26 1.21 -2.92 -16.51
N GLU A 27 1.62 -3.53 -15.39
CA GLU A 27 2.32 -4.83 -15.38
C GLU A 27 1.46 -5.94 -15.99
N ARG A 28 0.16 -5.98 -15.66
CA ARG A 28 -0.78 -6.96 -16.25
C ARG A 28 -0.91 -6.78 -17.75
N PHE A 29 -1.09 -5.54 -18.22
CA PHE A 29 -1.27 -5.26 -19.64
C PHE A 29 0.00 -5.53 -20.46
N LEU A 30 1.16 -5.10 -19.96
CA LEU A 30 2.44 -5.37 -20.60
C LEU A 30 2.73 -6.88 -20.72
N ASN A 31 2.44 -7.65 -19.66
CA ASN A 31 2.67 -9.09 -19.68
C ASN A 31 1.85 -9.84 -20.73
N LYS A 32 0.64 -9.35 -21.05
CA LYS A 32 -0.21 -9.89 -22.12
C LYS A 32 0.24 -9.45 -23.52
N ASN A 33 0.92 -8.31 -23.63
CA ASN A 33 1.18 -7.62 -24.90
C ASN A 33 2.67 -7.34 -25.17
N LYS A 34 3.56 -8.28 -24.81
CA LYS A 34 5.02 -8.12 -24.97
C LYS A 34 5.49 -7.93 -26.42
N GLN A 35 4.65 -8.32 -27.38
CA GLN A 35 4.87 -8.19 -28.82
C GLN A 35 4.55 -6.81 -29.40
N ALA A 36 3.97 -5.90 -28.59
CA ALA A 36 3.62 -4.57 -29.05
C ALA A 36 4.85 -3.71 -29.34
N SER A 37 4.77 -2.85 -30.36
CA SER A 37 5.82 -1.87 -30.70
C SER A 37 5.77 -0.64 -29.79
N ARG A 38 4.56 -0.23 -29.39
CA ARG A 38 4.29 0.91 -28.51
C ARG A 38 2.98 0.76 -27.77
N PHE A 39 2.85 1.57 -26.73
CA PHE A 39 1.68 1.61 -25.86
C PHE A 39 1.10 3.03 -25.76
N GLU A 40 -0.20 3.12 -25.53
CA GLU A 40 -0.88 4.33 -25.09
C GLU A 40 -1.69 4.04 -23.83
N VAL A 41 -1.65 4.97 -22.88
CA VAL A 41 -2.40 4.90 -21.62
C VAL A 41 -3.18 6.20 -21.45
N ILE A 42 -4.50 6.09 -21.38
CA ILE A 42 -5.39 7.22 -21.09
C ILE A 42 -5.83 7.12 -19.63
N LEU A 43 -5.59 8.18 -18.87
CA LEU A 43 -6.06 8.31 -17.49
C LEU A 43 -7.33 9.15 -17.48
N TYR A 44 -8.33 8.74 -16.69
CA TYR A 44 -9.63 9.40 -16.61
C TYR A 44 -9.93 9.94 -15.21
N GLY A 45 -10.87 10.88 -15.15
CA GLY A 45 -11.52 11.34 -13.92
C GLY A 45 -10.55 11.76 -12.82
N SER A 46 -10.79 11.27 -11.60
CA SER A 46 -9.99 11.60 -10.41
C SER A 46 -8.53 11.13 -10.53
N LEU A 47 -8.32 10.00 -11.21
CA LEU A 47 -6.98 9.46 -11.46
C LEU A 47 -6.16 10.41 -12.33
N ALA A 48 -6.77 10.95 -13.39
CA ALA A 48 -6.11 11.96 -14.21
C ALA A 48 -5.94 13.30 -13.49
N ALA A 49 -6.95 13.75 -12.73
CA ALA A 49 -6.93 15.05 -12.08
C ALA A 49 -5.79 15.19 -11.05
N THR A 50 -5.46 14.11 -10.34
CA THR A 50 -4.46 14.15 -9.26
C THR A 50 -3.24 13.27 -9.51
N GLY A 51 -3.20 12.52 -10.61
CA GLY A 51 -2.19 11.48 -10.82
C GLY A 51 -0.75 12.00 -10.88
N LEU A 52 -0.52 13.22 -11.38
CA LEU A 52 0.82 13.83 -11.36
C LEU A 52 1.35 14.00 -9.92
N GLY A 53 0.51 14.50 -9.01
CA GLY A 53 0.89 14.64 -7.59
C GLY A 53 1.06 13.29 -6.88
N HIS A 54 0.44 12.23 -7.41
CA HIS A 54 0.54 10.88 -6.91
C HIS A 54 1.57 10.00 -7.66
N LEU A 55 2.39 10.61 -8.53
CA LEU A 55 3.42 9.91 -9.32
C LEU A 55 2.85 8.78 -10.19
N THR A 56 1.59 8.89 -10.64
CA THR A 56 0.93 7.90 -11.49
C THR A 56 1.67 7.71 -12.81
N ASP A 57 2.15 8.80 -13.41
CA ASP A 57 2.88 8.75 -14.66
C ASP A 57 4.24 8.08 -14.53
N MET A 58 4.97 8.37 -13.44
CA MET A 58 6.21 7.68 -13.12
C MET A 58 5.96 6.19 -12.90
N ALA A 59 4.90 5.83 -12.18
CA ALA A 59 4.54 4.45 -11.94
C ALA A 59 4.23 3.67 -13.23
N ILE A 60 3.63 4.32 -14.23
CA ILE A 60 3.34 3.74 -15.54
C ILE A 60 4.61 3.69 -16.40
N LYS A 61 5.35 4.81 -16.49
CA LYS A 61 6.59 4.92 -17.28
C LYS A 61 7.65 3.93 -16.84
N ASP A 62 7.79 3.68 -15.54
CA ASP A 62 8.73 2.69 -15.00
C ASP A 62 8.48 1.28 -15.54
N ILE A 63 7.20 0.91 -15.75
CA ILE A 63 6.83 -0.41 -16.26
C ILE A 63 7.08 -0.50 -17.76
N PHE A 64 6.75 0.55 -18.51
CA PHE A 64 6.94 0.61 -19.96
C PHE A 64 8.29 1.22 -20.36
N LYS A 65 9.29 1.26 -19.48
CA LYS A 65 10.57 1.96 -19.70
C LYS A 65 11.33 1.52 -20.97
N ASP A 66 11.13 0.27 -21.38
CA ASP A 66 11.77 -0.36 -22.55
C ASP A 66 10.93 -0.19 -23.83
N PHE A 67 9.80 0.52 -23.75
CA PHE A 67 8.84 0.73 -24.84
C PHE A 67 8.50 2.21 -25.00
N HIS A 68 8.09 2.60 -26.21
CA HIS A 68 7.47 3.90 -26.38
C HIS A 68 6.06 3.88 -25.77
N CYS A 69 5.84 4.63 -24.70
CA CYS A 69 4.55 4.72 -24.01
C CYS A 69 4.07 6.17 -23.92
N LYS A 70 2.94 6.46 -24.55
CA LYS A 70 2.28 7.78 -24.49
C LYS A 70 1.23 7.79 -23.38
N ILE A 71 1.25 8.80 -22.52
CA ILE A 71 0.25 8.97 -21.45
C ILE A 71 -0.61 10.19 -21.76
N ILE A 72 -1.93 10.00 -21.77
CA ILE A 72 -2.95 11.02 -22.01
C ILE A 72 -3.76 11.26 -20.74
N TRP A 73 -4.09 12.51 -20.45
CA TRP A 73 -4.78 12.93 -19.24
C TRP A 73 -6.16 13.51 -19.58
N GLU A 74 -7.22 12.82 -19.15
CA GLU A 74 -8.62 13.24 -19.37
C GLU A 74 -9.35 13.46 -18.03
N PRO A 75 -8.98 14.50 -17.25
CA PRO A 75 -9.50 14.71 -15.88
C PRO A 75 -11.00 15.07 -15.85
N LYS A 76 -11.59 15.45 -16.98
CA LYS A 76 -13.01 15.83 -17.09
C LYS A 76 -13.91 14.67 -17.54
N ILE A 77 -13.33 13.57 -18.01
CA ILE A 77 -14.07 12.41 -18.49
C ILE A 77 -14.09 11.37 -17.38
N PHE A 78 -15.29 10.97 -16.96
CA PHE A 78 -15.50 9.94 -15.93
C PHE A 78 -16.17 8.74 -16.58
N LEU A 79 -15.59 7.56 -16.37
CA LEU A 79 -16.20 6.32 -16.82
C LEU A 79 -17.25 5.85 -15.79
N PRO A 80 -18.34 5.17 -16.22
CA PRO A 80 -19.48 4.86 -15.34
C PRO A 80 -19.14 3.98 -14.13
N LYS A 81 -18.18 3.04 -14.26
CA LYS A 81 -17.90 2.04 -13.21
C LYS A 81 -17.18 2.61 -12.00
N HIS A 82 -16.18 3.46 -12.20
CA HIS A 82 -15.40 4.06 -11.10
C HIS A 82 -14.62 5.31 -11.56
N PRO A 83 -14.49 6.36 -10.73
CA PRO A 83 -13.82 7.60 -11.10
C PRO A 83 -12.30 7.49 -11.35
N ASN A 84 -11.67 6.43 -10.82
CA ASN A 84 -10.26 6.14 -11.11
C ASN A 84 -10.18 5.07 -12.19
N ALA A 85 -10.23 5.49 -13.46
CA ALA A 85 -10.15 4.60 -14.60
C ALA A 85 -8.93 4.89 -15.46
N LEU A 86 -8.44 3.85 -16.12
CA LEU A 86 -7.36 3.93 -17.09
C LEU A 86 -7.64 2.97 -18.25
N LYS A 87 -7.45 3.45 -19.48
CA LYS A 87 -7.55 2.64 -20.71
C LYS A 87 -6.15 2.44 -21.27
N PHE A 88 -5.79 1.20 -21.54
CA PHE A 88 -4.57 0.81 -22.23
C PHE A 88 -4.88 0.42 -23.66
N THR A 89 -3.99 0.79 -24.58
CA THR A 89 -4.01 0.34 -25.97
C THR A 89 -2.60 -0.08 -26.38
N ALA A 90 -2.47 -1.29 -26.92
CA ALA A 90 -1.24 -1.82 -27.48
C ALA A 90 -1.26 -1.74 -29.01
N PHE A 91 -0.13 -1.39 -29.63
CA PHE A 91 -0.03 -1.23 -31.08
C PHE A 91 1.06 -2.12 -31.68
N ASN A 92 0.89 -2.54 -32.94
CA ASN A 92 1.94 -3.19 -33.72
C ASN A 92 2.85 -2.16 -34.42
N ILE A 93 3.82 -2.62 -35.22
CA ILE A 93 4.76 -1.74 -35.92
C ILE A 93 4.11 -0.84 -36.99
N GLU A 94 2.91 -1.22 -37.46
CA GLU A 94 2.12 -0.47 -38.45
C GLU A 94 1.08 0.46 -37.79
N ASP A 95 1.19 0.71 -36.48
CA ASP A 95 0.26 1.53 -35.69
C ASP A 95 -1.19 1.01 -35.65
N THR A 96 -1.42 -0.26 -35.93
CA THR A 96 -2.72 -0.92 -35.74
C THR A 96 -2.87 -1.42 -34.30
N ILE A 97 -4.10 -1.40 -33.79
CA ILE A 97 -4.42 -1.83 -32.43
C ILE A 97 -4.32 -3.36 -32.34
N LEU A 98 -3.53 -3.85 -31.40
CA LEU A 98 -3.41 -5.27 -31.07
C LEU A 98 -4.38 -5.68 -29.95
N ASP A 99 -4.49 -4.84 -28.93
CA ASP A 99 -5.28 -5.11 -27.73
C ASP A 99 -5.69 -3.80 -27.06
N GLU A 100 -6.83 -3.83 -26.38
CA GLU A 100 -7.34 -2.73 -25.56
C GLU A 100 -7.89 -3.26 -24.24
N TRP A 101 -7.62 -2.55 -23.15
CA TRP A 101 -8.12 -2.94 -21.84
C TRP A 101 -8.40 -1.72 -20.96
N THR A 102 -9.61 -1.68 -20.40
CA THR A 102 -10.01 -0.67 -19.41
C THR A 102 -9.94 -1.26 -18.02
N ALA A 103 -9.20 -0.60 -17.14
CA ALA A 103 -9.02 -0.99 -15.75
C ALA A 103 -9.43 0.14 -14.82
N TYR A 104 -9.86 -0.24 -13.61
CA TYR A 104 -10.32 0.66 -12.56
C TYR A 104 -9.57 0.40 -11.27
N SER A 105 -9.02 1.46 -10.68
CA SER A 105 -8.32 1.41 -9.40
C SER A 105 -9.25 1.78 -8.24
N VAL A 106 -9.87 0.76 -7.65
CA VAL A 106 -11.00 0.89 -6.70
C VAL A 106 -10.59 1.09 -5.24
N GLY A 107 -9.30 1.20 -4.96
CA GLY A 107 -8.78 1.45 -3.61
C GLY A 107 -7.89 0.35 -3.06
N GLY A 108 -7.04 0.71 -2.11
CA GLY A 108 -6.01 -0.17 -1.56
C GLY A 108 -4.95 -0.66 -2.56
N GLY A 109 -5.04 -0.36 -3.85
CA GLY A 109 -4.20 -0.99 -4.91
C GLY A 109 -4.86 -2.18 -5.60
N THR A 110 -6.17 -2.38 -5.41
CA THR A 110 -6.97 -3.37 -6.15
C THR A 110 -7.31 -2.82 -7.54
N ILE A 111 -7.24 -3.69 -8.54
CA ILE A 111 -7.63 -3.39 -9.91
C ILE A 111 -8.74 -4.34 -10.34
N VAL A 112 -9.81 -3.78 -10.88
CA VAL A 112 -10.90 -4.49 -11.57
C VAL A 112 -10.99 -3.98 -13.02
N ASP A 113 -11.58 -4.74 -13.92
CA ASP A 113 -11.95 -4.29 -15.27
C ASP A 113 -13.46 -4.37 -15.46
N ASP A 114 -13.99 -4.17 -16.67
CA ASP A 114 -15.43 -4.18 -16.91
C ASP A 114 -16.06 -5.57 -16.67
N ASP A 115 -15.32 -6.64 -16.96
CA ASP A 115 -15.78 -8.03 -16.91
C ASP A 115 -15.56 -8.71 -15.54
N THR A 116 -14.64 -8.17 -14.75
CA THR A 116 -14.32 -8.70 -13.42
C THR A 116 -14.97 -7.89 -12.31
N GLU A 117 -15.54 -8.60 -11.34
CA GLU A 117 -15.80 -8.05 -10.02
C GLU A 117 -14.57 -8.26 -9.13
N THR A 118 -14.51 -7.54 -8.00
CA THR A 118 -13.50 -7.80 -6.97
C THR A 118 -13.64 -9.23 -6.45
N GLU A 119 -12.84 -10.16 -6.98
CA GLU A 119 -12.68 -11.49 -6.41
C GLU A 119 -11.87 -11.35 -5.11
N THR A 120 -12.55 -11.10 -4.00
CA THR A 120 -11.90 -11.19 -2.68
C THR A 120 -12.36 -12.45 -1.97
N ILE A 121 -11.40 -13.33 -1.71
CA ILE A 121 -11.65 -14.60 -1.03
C ILE A 121 -11.93 -14.28 0.45
N GLN A 122 -13.14 -14.59 0.90
CA GLN A 122 -13.52 -14.48 2.30
C GLN A 122 -13.04 -15.72 3.05
N ILE A 123 -11.92 -15.60 3.78
CA ILE A 123 -11.33 -16.73 4.51
C ILE A 123 -11.77 -16.77 5.98
N TYR A 124 -12.09 -15.61 6.57
CA TYR A 124 -12.53 -15.55 7.98
C TYR A 124 -14.05 -15.75 8.07
N PRO A 125 -14.53 -16.77 8.80
CA PRO A 125 -15.96 -17.07 8.87
C PRO A 125 -16.72 -16.11 9.81
N HIS A 126 -16.04 -15.50 10.77
CA HIS A 126 -16.65 -14.60 11.76
C HIS A 126 -16.64 -13.15 11.25
N LYS A 127 -17.70 -12.41 11.56
CA LYS A 127 -17.98 -11.10 10.94
C LYS A 127 -17.72 -9.91 11.85
N ASN A 128 -17.73 -10.13 13.16
CA ASN A 128 -17.54 -9.08 14.16
C ASN A 128 -16.62 -9.56 15.29
N LEU A 129 -16.17 -8.61 16.11
CA LEU A 129 -15.23 -8.90 17.20
C LEU A 129 -15.85 -9.83 18.25
N HIS A 130 -17.16 -9.73 18.50
CA HIS A 130 -17.83 -10.57 19.49
C HIS A 130 -17.80 -12.05 19.10
N GLU A 131 -18.09 -12.35 17.84
CA GLU A 131 -18.00 -13.70 17.28
C GLU A 131 -16.56 -14.27 17.34
N ILE A 132 -15.55 -13.46 16.99
CA ILE A 132 -14.14 -13.86 17.07
C ILE A 132 -13.72 -14.12 18.51
N MET A 133 -14.11 -13.25 19.44
CA MET A 133 -13.82 -13.39 20.85
C MET A 133 -14.46 -14.66 21.42
N ASN A 134 -15.72 -14.95 21.06
CA ASN A 134 -16.40 -16.19 21.47
C ASN A 134 -15.67 -17.43 20.94
N TRP A 135 -15.25 -17.42 19.67
CA TRP A 135 -14.46 -18.52 19.10
C TRP A 135 -13.12 -18.69 19.83
N CYS A 136 -12.39 -17.59 20.08
CA CYS A 136 -11.12 -17.61 20.80
C CYS A 136 -11.26 -18.21 22.20
N ASN A 137 -12.30 -17.78 22.94
CA ASN A 137 -12.60 -18.28 24.28
C ASN A 137 -12.99 -19.76 24.28
N GLN A 138 -13.79 -20.21 23.31
CA GLN A 138 -14.20 -21.62 23.18
C GLN A 138 -13.02 -22.54 22.83
N ASN A 139 -12.04 -22.04 22.06
CA ASN A 139 -10.90 -22.82 21.58
C ASN A 139 -9.63 -22.61 22.41
N GLY A 140 -9.65 -21.74 23.42
CA GLY A 140 -8.47 -21.39 24.23
C GLY A 140 -7.35 -20.72 23.43
N LYS A 141 -7.69 -20.03 22.33
CA LYS A 141 -6.74 -19.42 21.38
C LYS A 141 -6.72 -17.90 21.50
N GLN A 142 -5.59 -17.29 21.19
CA GLN A 142 -5.40 -15.84 21.08
C GLN A 142 -5.78 -15.33 19.68
N TYR A 143 -5.92 -14.01 19.51
CA TYR A 143 -6.28 -13.41 18.21
C TYR A 143 -5.27 -13.67 17.09
N TRP A 144 -3.98 -13.78 17.41
CA TRP A 144 -2.96 -14.11 16.41
C TRP A 144 -3.02 -15.58 15.99
N GLU A 145 -3.42 -16.48 16.89
CA GLU A 145 -3.67 -17.91 16.58
C GLU A 145 -4.94 -18.06 15.75
N TYR A 146 -5.97 -17.25 16.04
CA TYR A 146 -7.14 -17.15 15.17
C TYR A 146 -6.76 -16.70 13.76
N ALA A 147 -5.87 -15.72 13.63
CA ALA A 147 -5.40 -15.28 12.31
C ALA A 147 -4.70 -16.42 11.55
N GLU A 148 -3.80 -17.15 12.20
CA GLU A 148 -3.12 -18.32 11.63
C GLU A 148 -4.09 -19.45 11.25
N GLU A 149 -5.10 -19.75 12.08
CA GLU A 149 -6.08 -20.81 11.82
C GLU A 149 -6.74 -20.68 10.43
N PHE A 150 -7.09 -19.45 10.05
CA PHE A 150 -7.82 -19.20 8.81
C PHE A 150 -6.92 -18.74 7.64
N GLU A 151 -5.72 -18.20 7.91
CA GLU A 151 -4.75 -17.82 6.87
C GLU A 151 -3.81 -18.97 6.47
N GLY A 152 -3.67 -19.98 7.33
CA GLY A 152 -2.65 -21.02 7.23
C GLY A 152 -1.26 -20.57 7.72
N SER A 153 -0.37 -21.53 7.95
CA SER A 153 0.98 -21.30 8.50
C SER A 153 1.88 -20.41 7.64
N ASP A 154 1.62 -20.35 6.32
CA ASP A 154 2.33 -19.47 5.39
C ASP A 154 2.10 -17.98 5.65
N ILE A 155 1.19 -17.62 6.57
CA ILE A 155 1.01 -16.23 7.00
C ILE A 155 2.26 -15.66 7.66
N TRP A 156 3.05 -16.48 8.36
CA TRP A 156 4.21 -16.00 9.09
C TRP A 156 5.34 -15.55 8.17
N ASN A 157 5.58 -16.26 7.08
CA ASN A 157 6.54 -15.86 6.04
C ASN A 157 6.16 -14.52 5.41
N PHE A 158 4.86 -14.31 5.17
CA PHE A 158 4.35 -13.05 4.66
C PHE A 158 4.46 -11.91 5.66
N LEU A 159 4.10 -12.13 6.93
CA LEU A 159 4.22 -11.12 7.98
C LEU A 159 5.68 -10.75 8.27
N GLU A 160 6.59 -11.69 8.06
CA GLU A 160 8.03 -11.44 8.09
C GLU A 160 8.46 -10.50 6.97
N GLU A 161 8.07 -10.76 5.72
CA GLU A 161 8.36 -9.85 4.60
C GLU A 161 7.76 -8.45 4.85
N VAL A 162 6.51 -8.39 5.32
CA VAL A 162 5.85 -7.13 5.71
C VAL A 162 6.69 -6.39 6.75
N TRP A 163 7.16 -7.09 7.78
CA TRP A 163 7.96 -6.49 8.83
C TRP A 163 9.31 -5.98 8.31
N GLU A 164 9.98 -6.75 7.46
CA GLU A 164 11.25 -6.35 6.85
C GLU A 164 11.10 -5.06 6.03
N VAL A 165 10.09 -5.00 5.15
CA VAL A 165 9.80 -3.80 4.34
C VAL A 165 9.46 -2.61 5.24
N MET A 166 8.70 -2.82 6.32
CA MET A 166 8.40 -1.80 7.32
C MET A 166 9.68 -1.25 7.97
N GLN A 167 10.57 -2.12 8.43
CA GLN A 167 11.85 -1.69 9.03
C GLN A 167 12.73 -0.95 8.03
N ASP A 168 12.81 -1.45 6.80
CA ASP A 168 13.60 -0.84 5.75
C ASP A 168 13.09 0.55 5.36
N SER A 169 11.77 0.75 5.34
CA SER A 169 11.18 2.07 5.12
C SER A 169 11.54 3.06 6.24
N ILE A 170 11.56 2.63 7.50
CA ILE A 170 12.04 3.45 8.62
C ILE A 170 13.52 3.79 8.41
N ARG A 171 14.36 2.80 8.10
CA ARG A 171 15.82 2.99 7.92
C ARG A 171 16.09 4.01 6.81
N ARG A 172 15.46 3.87 5.64
CA ARG A 172 15.59 4.82 4.52
C ARG A 172 15.10 6.22 4.88
N GLY A 173 13.94 6.33 5.52
CA GLY A 173 13.40 7.65 5.89
C GLY A 173 14.24 8.37 6.95
N LEU A 174 14.88 7.63 7.87
CA LEU A 174 15.80 8.21 8.85
C LEU A 174 17.19 8.57 8.28
N SER A 175 17.58 7.99 7.14
CA SER A 175 18.88 8.27 6.52
C SER A 175 18.84 9.37 5.45
N ARG A 176 17.65 9.77 5.00
CA ARG A 176 17.46 10.78 3.95
C ARG A 176 17.11 12.15 4.52
N ASP A 177 17.71 13.18 3.95
CA ASP A 177 17.38 14.58 4.13
C ASP A 177 16.88 15.18 2.81
N GLY A 178 16.76 16.51 2.75
CA GLY A 178 16.31 17.23 1.56
C GLY A 178 14.81 17.49 1.54
N VAL A 179 14.26 17.64 0.34
CA VAL A 179 12.89 18.12 0.09
C VAL A 179 12.09 17.02 -0.59
N LEU A 180 10.85 16.81 -0.12
CA LEU A 180 9.91 15.88 -0.75
C LEU A 180 9.54 16.35 -2.16
N PRO A 181 9.32 15.42 -3.11
CA PRO A 181 8.90 15.78 -4.45
C PRO A 181 7.51 16.44 -4.46
N GLY A 182 7.21 17.17 -5.54
CA GLY A 182 5.96 17.91 -5.72
C GLY A 182 6.08 19.42 -5.52
N ILE A 183 4.96 20.13 -5.64
CA ILE A 183 4.94 21.60 -5.72
C ILE A 183 5.11 22.29 -4.36
N LEU A 184 4.84 21.59 -3.26
CA LEU A 184 4.82 22.18 -1.91
C LEU A 184 6.21 22.39 -1.32
N LYS A 185 7.26 21.82 -1.94
CA LYS A 185 8.67 21.92 -1.48
C LYS A 185 8.83 21.64 0.02
N LEU A 186 8.15 20.61 0.53
CA LEU A 186 8.13 20.29 1.96
C LEU A 186 9.46 19.63 2.38
N PRO A 187 10.19 20.14 3.37
CA PRO A 187 11.43 19.52 3.82
C PRO A 187 11.15 18.23 4.59
N ARG A 188 12.01 17.23 4.39
CA ARG A 188 12.09 16.05 5.24
C ARG A 188 12.58 16.45 6.63
N LYS A 189 11.95 15.88 7.66
CA LYS A 189 12.18 16.19 9.07
C LYS A 189 12.51 14.95 9.88
N ALA A 190 12.19 13.74 9.43
CA ALA A 190 12.35 12.51 10.21
C ALA A 190 13.76 12.32 10.77
N GLN A 191 14.79 12.45 9.92
CA GLN A 191 16.18 12.36 10.35
C GLN A 191 16.53 13.41 11.42
N SER A 192 16.18 14.67 11.18
CA SER A 192 16.52 15.77 12.09
C SER A 192 15.87 15.61 13.47
N PHE A 193 14.61 15.16 13.50
CA PHE A 193 13.88 14.87 14.74
C PHE A 193 14.52 13.69 15.48
N TYR A 194 14.90 12.64 14.75
CA TYR A 194 15.53 11.46 15.34
C TYR A 194 16.88 11.79 15.99
N LEU A 195 17.73 12.56 15.30
CA LEU A 195 19.05 12.95 15.80
C LEU A 195 18.94 13.88 17.02
N LYS A 196 18.10 14.92 16.95
CA LYS A 196 17.86 15.83 18.09
C LYS A 196 17.27 15.08 19.29
N GLY A 197 16.35 14.16 19.03
CA GLY A 197 15.69 13.34 20.05
C GLY A 197 16.63 12.46 20.88
N LYS A 198 17.80 12.09 20.35
CA LYS A 198 18.80 11.31 21.09
C LYS A 198 19.33 12.03 22.33
N ASN A 199 19.38 13.36 22.28
CA ASN A 199 19.88 14.24 23.34
C ASN A 199 18.82 14.60 24.38
N TYR A 200 17.55 14.22 24.16
CA TYR A 200 16.49 14.47 25.13
C TYR A 200 16.56 13.51 26.31
N ALA A 201 16.13 13.98 27.48
CA ALA A 201 15.84 13.10 28.61
C ALA A 201 14.63 12.19 28.31
N THR A 202 14.57 11.04 28.97
CA THR A 202 13.35 10.21 29.01
C THR A 202 12.29 10.95 29.85
N PRO A 203 11.01 11.06 29.44
CA PRO A 203 10.31 10.33 28.37
C PRO A 203 10.33 10.97 26.97
N PHE A 204 10.82 12.20 26.84
CA PHE A 204 10.79 12.97 25.58
C PHE A 204 11.59 12.30 24.46
N LYS A 205 12.71 11.64 24.80
CA LYS A 205 13.48 10.81 23.85
C LYS A 205 12.62 9.73 23.18
N ARG A 206 11.84 8.98 23.97
CA ARG A 206 10.97 7.89 23.50
C ARG A 206 9.88 8.42 22.58
N ARG A 207 9.25 9.53 22.96
CA ARG A 207 8.23 10.20 22.15
C ARG A 207 8.79 10.72 20.83
N SER A 208 9.95 11.37 20.86
CA SER A 208 10.64 11.85 19.66
C SER A 208 11.01 10.71 18.70
N GLN A 209 11.49 9.57 19.22
CA GLN A 209 11.78 8.39 18.40
C GLN A 209 10.53 7.84 17.71
N LEU A 210 9.42 7.68 18.43
CA LEU A 210 8.16 7.20 17.87
C LEU A 210 7.68 8.11 16.72
N PHE A 211 7.66 9.43 16.94
CA PHE A 211 7.31 10.40 15.90
C PHE A 211 8.25 10.33 14.70
N SER A 212 9.55 10.17 14.94
CA SER A 212 10.54 10.10 13.86
C SER A 212 10.36 8.85 13.01
N TYR A 213 10.00 7.71 13.59
CA TYR A 213 9.71 6.48 12.84
C TYR A 213 8.47 6.64 11.97
N ALA A 214 7.39 7.20 12.51
CA ALA A 214 6.17 7.42 11.74
C ALA A 214 6.42 8.38 10.57
N LEU A 215 7.14 9.47 10.85
CA LEU A 215 7.47 10.46 9.84
C LEU A 215 8.43 9.91 8.78
N ALA A 216 9.41 9.08 9.16
CA ALA A 216 10.33 8.44 8.23
C ALA A 216 9.59 7.64 7.16
N VAL A 217 8.62 6.81 7.56
CA VAL A 217 7.83 6.00 6.62
C VAL A 217 6.89 6.87 5.79
N SER A 218 6.25 7.87 6.38
CA SER A 218 5.38 8.80 5.63
C SER A 218 6.15 9.63 4.60
N GLU A 219 7.38 10.06 4.91
CA GLU A 219 8.26 10.77 3.98
C GLU A 219 8.77 9.86 2.84
N GLU A 220 9.08 8.60 3.15
CA GLU A 220 9.39 7.60 2.13
C GLU A 220 8.20 7.33 1.21
N ASN A 221 7.00 7.19 1.77
CA ASN A 221 5.76 7.07 1.00
C ASN A 221 5.57 8.27 0.08
N ALA A 222 5.66 9.50 0.62
CA ALA A 222 5.50 10.73 -0.14
C ALA A 222 6.52 10.88 -1.28
N SER A 223 7.66 10.19 -1.21
CA SER A 223 8.71 10.22 -2.22
C SER A 223 8.69 9.04 -3.19
N GLY A 224 7.63 8.23 -3.18
CA GLY A 224 7.52 7.07 -4.07
C GLY A 224 8.34 5.86 -3.62
N GLY A 225 8.83 5.82 -2.38
CA GLY A 225 9.60 4.71 -1.84
C GLY A 225 8.78 3.45 -1.63
N LYS A 226 9.45 2.29 -1.56
CA LYS A 226 8.82 1.01 -1.19
C LYS A 226 8.37 1.06 0.28
N ILE A 227 7.10 0.82 0.53
CA ILE A 227 6.44 0.82 1.85
C ILE A 227 5.41 -0.32 1.94
N VAL A 228 4.83 -0.50 3.13
CA VAL A 228 3.65 -1.37 3.32
C VAL A 228 2.44 -0.50 3.62
N ALA A 229 1.41 -0.58 2.80
CA ALA A 229 0.11 0.01 3.11
C ALA A 229 -0.51 -0.75 4.29
N ALA A 230 -0.98 -0.03 5.31
CA ALA A 230 -1.51 -0.61 6.55
C ALA A 230 -2.58 0.31 7.20
N PRO A 231 -3.81 0.41 6.66
CA PRO A 231 -4.34 -0.28 5.49
C PRO A 231 -4.16 0.46 4.16
N THR A 232 -3.70 1.72 4.19
CA THR A 232 -3.46 2.54 3.00
C THR A 232 -2.05 3.11 3.01
N CYS A 233 -1.56 3.54 1.85
CA CYS A 233 -0.29 4.30 1.75
C CYS A 233 -0.28 5.55 2.65
N GLY A 234 -1.41 6.27 2.79
CA GLY A 234 -1.47 7.47 3.62
C GLY A 234 -1.29 7.21 5.11
N ALA A 235 -1.65 6.02 5.59
CA ALA A 235 -1.53 5.62 6.99
C ALA A 235 -0.30 4.74 7.29
N CYS A 236 0.54 4.47 6.29
CA CYS A 236 1.60 3.45 6.36
C CYS A 236 2.63 3.66 7.47
N GLY A 237 2.79 4.87 8.01
CA GLY A 237 3.80 5.14 9.04
C GLY A 237 3.41 4.76 10.47
N VAL A 238 2.13 4.59 10.78
CA VAL A 238 1.67 4.42 12.18
C VAL A 238 2.10 3.06 12.75
N LEU A 239 1.69 1.97 12.10
CA LEU A 239 1.97 0.61 12.56
C LEU A 239 3.47 0.30 12.67
N PRO A 240 4.31 0.54 11.64
CA PRO A 240 5.75 0.27 11.75
C PRO A 240 6.43 1.09 12.85
N ALA A 241 5.99 2.33 13.08
CA ALA A 241 6.53 3.16 14.13
C ALA A 241 6.27 2.59 15.53
N VAL A 242 5.04 2.14 15.79
CA VAL A 242 4.65 1.53 17.07
C VAL A 242 5.40 0.22 17.29
N LEU A 243 5.53 -0.63 16.26
CA LEU A 243 6.24 -1.90 16.34
C LEU A 243 7.75 -1.72 16.56
N GLU A 244 8.39 -0.81 15.81
CA GLU A 244 9.82 -0.52 15.99
C GLU A 244 10.10 0.15 17.35
N HIS A 245 9.16 0.96 17.85
CA HIS A 245 9.22 1.51 19.20
C HIS A 245 9.14 0.40 20.25
N SER A 246 8.17 -0.51 20.12
CA SER A 246 7.99 -1.65 21.02
C SER A 246 9.25 -2.52 21.07
N ARG A 247 9.78 -2.91 19.90
CA ARG A 247 11.01 -3.68 19.76
C ARG A 247 12.21 -3.01 20.45
N LYS A 248 12.38 -1.70 20.32
CA LYS A 248 13.54 -0.98 20.90
C LYS A 248 13.42 -0.71 22.38
N VAL A 249 12.23 -0.34 22.85
CA VAL A 249 11.97 0.10 24.23
C VAL A 249 11.62 -1.06 25.15
N TYR A 250 10.72 -1.94 24.71
CA TYR A 250 10.27 -3.10 25.49
C TYR A 250 11.04 -4.38 25.17
N LYS A 251 12.01 -4.32 24.24
CA LYS A 251 12.85 -5.47 23.84
C LYS A 251 12.04 -6.66 23.30
N SER A 252 10.86 -6.38 22.75
CA SER A 252 10.01 -7.38 22.09
C SER A 252 10.81 -8.09 21.01
N ASP A 253 10.80 -9.42 21.03
CA ASP A 253 11.44 -10.24 20.01
C ASP A 253 10.65 -10.21 18.68
N LYS A 254 11.24 -10.80 17.64
CA LYS A 254 10.61 -10.86 16.32
C LYS A 254 9.27 -11.59 16.37
N THR A 255 9.18 -12.69 17.11
CA THR A 255 7.95 -13.48 17.27
C THR A 255 6.80 -12.64 17.84
N ALA A 256 7.06 -11.83 18.87
CA ALA A 256 6.07 -10.92 19.44
C ALA A 256 5.63 -9.86 18.43
N ILE A 257 6.53 -9.35 17.60
CA ILE A 257 6.19 -8.39 16.52
C ILE A 257 5.30 -9.05 15.46
N LEU A 258 5.60 -10.28 15.03
CA LEU A 258 4.77 -11.00 14.05
C LEU A 258 3.37 -11.29 14.60
N ARG A 259 3.27 -11.71 15.87
CA ARG A 259 1.97 -11.89 16.55
C ARG A 259 1.18 -10.59 16.66
N ALA A 260 1.85 -9.47 16.94
CA ALA A 260 1.24 -8.15 16.95
C ALA A 260 0.75 -7.73 15.56
N LEU A 261 1.50 -8.03 14.50
CA LEU A 261 1.08 -7.80 13.12
C LEU A 261 -0.16 -8.64 12.76
N ALA A 262 -0.19 -9.93 13.09
CA ALA A 262 -1.35 -10.79 12.86
C ALA A 262 -2.61 -10.24 13.56
N THR A 263 -2.46 -9.85 14.83
CA THR A 263 -3.55 -9.26 15.62
C THR A 263 -4.01 -7.92 15.05
N ALA A 264 -3.08 -7.02 14.71
CA ALA A 264 -3.39 -5.72 14.13
C ALA A 264 -4.07 -5.85 12.76
N GLY A 265 -3.66 -6.85 11.96
CA GLY A 265 -4.26 -7.17 10.68
C GLY A 265 -5.72 -7.58 10.85
N LEU A 266 -6.00 -8.46 11.82
CA LEU A 266 -7.36 -8.89 12.12
C LEU A 266 -8.26 -7.71 12.54
N ILE A 267 -7.78 -6.84 13.43
CA ILE A 267 -8.54 -5.65 13.86
C ILE A 267 -8.75 -4.67 12.70
N GLY A 268 -7.71 -4.41 11.89
CA GLY A 268 -7.82 -3.53 10.74
C GLY A 268 -8.83 -4.05 9.71
N ASN A 269 -8.88 -5.36 9.51
CA ASN A 269 -9.82 -6.01 8.60
C ASN A 269 -11.27 -5.97 9.12
N LEU A 270 -11.47 -6.14 10.43
CA LEU A 270 -12.77 -5.92 11.08
C LEU A 270 -13.29 -4.49 10.86
N ILE A 271 -12.42 -3.49 11.00
CA ILE A 271 -12.79 -2.08 10.75
C ILE A 271 -13.13 -1.90 9.27
N LYS A 272 -12.26 -2.37 8.36
CA LYS A 272 -12.47 -2.29 6.90
C LYS A 272 -13.81 -2.91 6.49
N ARG A 273 -14.18 -4.06 7.06
CA ARG A 273 -15.43 -4.75 6.74
C ARG A 273 -16.68 -3.96 7.11
N ASN A 274 -16.60 -3.21 8.21
CA ASN A 274 -17.72 -2.44 8.77
C ASN A 274 -17.72 -0.96 8.34
N ALA A 275 -16.61 -0.47 7.78
CA ALA A 275 -16.54 0.82 7.11
C ALA A 275 -17.39 0.77 5.84
N SER A 276 -18.23 1.80 5.62
CA SER A 276 -18.95 1.94 4.37
C SER A 276 -17.96 2.33 3.25
N ILE A 277 -18.31 2.12 1.98
CA ILE A 277 -17.48 2.59 0.85
C ILE A 277 -17.28 4.13 0.91
N SER A 278 -18.16 4.84 1.62
CA SER A 278 -18.10 6.28 1.89
C SER A 278 -17.42 6.68 3.22
N GLY A 279 -17.01 5.74 4.07
CA GLY A 279 -16.45 5.98 5.42
C GLY A 279 -16.85 4.92 6.43
#